data_AF-A0A349V1N8-F1
#
_entry.id   AF-A0A349V1N8-F1
#
_cell.length_a   1.000
_cell.length_b   1.000
_cell.length_c   1.000
_cell.angle_alpha   90.00
_cell.angle_beta   90.00
_cell.angle_gamma   90.00
#
_symmetry.space_group_name_H-M   'P 1'
#
loop_
_entity.id
_entity.type
_entity.pdbx_description
1 polymer ?
#
loop_
_entity_poly.entity_id
_entity_poly.type
_entity_poly.pdbx_seq_one_letter_code
_entity_poly.pdbx_strand_id
1 'polypeptide(L)'
;GVVVAPDALIKELEALEQAGESPRRRLTISPNCPVILPSHVALDQARERARGSKAIGTTGRGIGPAYEDKVARRGIRIGELSEPELCKER
;
A
#
# COMPACT_ATOMS: atom_id res chain seq x y z
N GLY A 1 -9.03 9.24 0.11
CA GLY A 1 -8.60 8.32 1.18
C GLY A 1 -7.29 7.69 0.79
N VAL A 2 -6.39 7.48 1.75
CA VAL A 2 -5.00 7.03 1.57
C VAL A 2 -4.93 5.53 1.30
N VAL A 3 -3.99 5.10 0.46
CA VAL A 3 -3.56 3.69 0.32
C VAL A 3 -2.31 3.47 1.16
N VAL A 4 -2.26 2.40 1.94
CA VAL A 4 -1.21 2.16 2.94
C VAL A 4 -0.36 0.98 2.52
N ALA A 5 0.94 1.19 2.40
CA ALA A 5 1.93 0.12 2.26
C ALA A 5 2.44 -0.25 3.67
N PRO A 6 2.08 -1.44 4.21
CA PRO A 6 2.41 -1.79 5.60
C PRO A 6 3.92 -1.85 5.87
N ASP A 7 4.68 -2.38 4.91
CA ASP A 7 6.15 -2.45 4.95
C ASP A 7 6.80 -1.07 5.02
N ALA A 8 6.35 -0.14 4.17
CA ALA A 8 6.85 1.24 4.17
C ALA A 8 6.47 1.98 5.46
N LEU A 9 5.24 1.78 5.94
CA LEU A 9 4.77 2.38 7.18
C LEU A 9 5.59 1.90 8.39
N ILE A 10 5.82 0.59 8.51
CA ILE A 10 6.63 0.03 9.60
C ILE A 10 8.04 0.61 9.58
N LYS A 11 8.68 0.64 8.40
CA LYS A 11 10.03 1.20 8.24
C LYS A 11 10.09 2.68 8.63
N GLU A 12 9.09 3.46 8.28
CA GLU A 12 9.03 4.88 8.62
C GLU A 12 8.81 5.10 10.13
N LEU A 13 7.95 4.28 10.75
CA LEU A 13 7.77 4.31 12.21
C LEU A 13 9.07 3.98 12.95
N GLU A 14 9.79 2.94 12.53
CA GLU A 14 11.07 2.54 13.11
C GLU A 14 12.13 3.64 12.98
N ALA A 15 12.20 4.30 11.81
CA ALA A 15 13.14 5.40 11.60
C ALA A 15 12.86 6.60 12.52
N LEU A 16 11.59 6.93 12.75
CA LEU A 16 11.18 7.98 13.69
C LEU A 16 11.47 7.59 15.14
N GLU A 17 11.24 6.33 15.51
CA GLU A 17 11.57 5.80 16.85
C GLU A 17 13.07 5.86 17.12
N GLN A 18 13.91 5.54 16.12
CA GLN A 18 15.36 5.68 16.21
C GLN A 18 15.82 7.15 16.34
N ALA A 19 15.04 8.10 15.83
CA ALA A 19 15.28 9.53 15.99
C ALA A 19 14.81 10.09 17.36
N GLY A 20 14.28 9.24 18.24
CA GLY A 20 13.79 9.63 19.57
C GLY A 20 12.33 10.09 19.59
N GLU A 21 11.61 9.98 18.47
CA GLU A 21 10.19 10.32 18.39
C GLU A 21 9.31 9.15 18.85
N SER A 22 8.09 9.46 19.28
CA SER A 22 7.07 8.45 19.64
C SER A 22 5.86 8.49 18.68
N PRO A 23 6.02 8.07 17.42
CA PRO A 23 4.97 8.22 16.40
C PRO A 23 3.74 7.36 16.68
N ARG A 24 3.89 6.15 17.25
CA ARG A 24 2.79 5.22 17.54
C ARG A 24 1.72 5.78 18.49
N ARG A 25 2.10 6.70 19.39
CA ARG A 25 1.15 7.37 20.30
C ARG A 25 0.27 8.41 19.61
N ARG A 26 0.68 8.88 18.43
CA ARG A 26 0.04 9.98 17.68
C ARG A 26 -0.60 9.52 16.37
N LEU A 27 -0.29 8.31 15.91
CA LEU A 27 -0.79 7.78 14.65
C LEU A 27 -2.07 6.96 14.83
N THR A 28 -3.10 7.31 14.08
CA THR A 28 -4.32 6.52 13.93
C THR A 28 -4.49 6.14 12.47
N ILE A 29 -4.81 4.86 12.20
CA ILE A 29 -5.01 4.34 10.85
C ILE A 29 -6.48 3.99 10.68
N SER A 30 -7.10 4.46 9.60
CA SER A 30 -8.48 4.08 9.29
C SER A 30 -8.53 2.62 8.84
N PRO A 31 -9.47 1.81 9.37
CA PRO A 31 -9.65 0.42 8.92
C PRO A 31 -10.08 0.34 7.44
N ASN A 32 -10.60 1.44 6.88
CA ASN A 32 -11.03 1.52 5.49
C ASN A 32 -9.91 1.83 4.49
N CYS A 33 -8.68 2.06 4.95
CA CYS A 33 -7.54 2.28 4.06
C CYS A 33 -7.26 1.02 3.24
N PRO A 34 -7.22 1.09 1.89
CA PRO A 34 -6.75 -0.02 1.08
C PRO A 34 -5.27 -0.28 1.32
N VAL A 35 -4.89 -1.55 1.23
CA VAL A 35 -3.52 -2.03 1.44
C VAL A 35 -2.80 -2.13 0.11
N ILE A 36 -1.58 -1.61 0.04
CA ILE A 36 -0.68 -1.85 -1.08
C ILE A 36 -0.02 -3.21 -0.85
N LEU A 37 -0.29 -4.16 -1.77
CA LEU A 37 0.31 -5.48 -1.79
C LEU A 37 1.54 -5.51 -2.71
N PRO A 38 2.46 -6.50 -2.55
CA PRO A 38 3.60 -6.67 -3.45
C PRO A 38 3.21 -6.82 -4.92
N SER A 39 2.05 -7.43 -5.20
CA SER A 39 1.49 -7.55 -6.55
C SER A 39 1.21 -6.20 -7.20
N HIS A 40 0.74 -5.20 -6.44
CA HIS A 40 0.52 -3.85 -6.93
C HIS A 40 1.83 -3.18 -7.37
N VAL A 41 2.88 -3.33 -6.57
CA VAL A 41 4.23 -2.82 -6.88
C VAL A 41 4.76 -3.45 -8.16
N ALA A 42 4.68 -4.79 -8.26
CA ALA A 42 5.11 -5.53 -9.43
C ALA A 42 4.32 -5.11 -10.69
N LEU A 43 3.00 -4.92 -10.58
CA LEU A 43 2.14 -4.52 -11.69
C LEU A 43 2.43 -3.10 -12.17
N ASP A 44 2.66 -2.15 -11.25
CA ASP A 44 3.03 -0.77 -11.56
C ASP A 44 4.34 -0.73 -12.36
N GLN A 45 5.38 -1.42 -11.86
CA GLN A 45 6.67 -1.51 -12.54
C GLN A 45 6.58 -2.24 -13.89
N ALA A 46 5.78 -3.31 -13.98
CA ALA A 46 5.56 -4.03 -15.23
C ALA A 46 4.87 -3.16 -16.28
N ARG A 47 3.82 -2.42 -15.89
CA ARG A 47 3.08 -1.51 -16.79
C ARG A 47 3.96 -0.36 -17.27
N GLU A 48 4.79 0.23 -16.41
CA GLU A 48 5.72 1.29 -16.83
C GLU A 48 6.78 0.76 -17.79
N ARG A 49 7.38 -0.40 -17.51
CA ARG A 49 8.33 -1.02 -18.46
C ARG A 49 7.68 -1.33 -19.81
N ALA A 50 6.44 -1.84 -19.80
CA ALA A 50 5.71 -2.17 -21.02
C ALA A 50 5.37 -0.93 -21.87
N ARG A 51 5.20 0.25 -21.24
CA ARG A 51 4.92 1.51 -21.95
C ARG A 51 6.15 2.12 -22.63
N GLY A 52 7.37 1.74 -22.23
CA GLY A 52 8.62 2.18 -22.86
C GLY A 52 8.71 3.70 -22.93
N SER A 53 8.83 4.25 -24.15
CA SER A 53 8.91 5.71 -24.36
C SER A 53 7.64 6.49 -23.98
N LYS A 54 6.52 5.80 -23.78
CA LYS A 54 5.24 6.37 -23.31
C LYS A 54 5.01 6.13 -21.81
N ALA A 55 6.07 5.79 -21.07
CA ALA A 55 6.01 5.71 -19.61
C ALA A 55 5.48 7.02 -19.01
N ILE A 56 4.71 6.90 -17.94
CA ILE A 56 4.18 8.03 -17.18
C ILE A 56 5.27 8.57 -16.24
N GLY A 57 6.17 7.71 -15.77
CA GLY A 57 7.14 8.05 -14.73
C GLY A 57 6.57 7.86 -13.32
N THR A 58 5.94 6.69 -13.08
CA THR A 58 5.39 6.39 -11.75
C THR A 58 6.49 6.22 -10.70
N THR A 59 6.12 6.34 -9.43
CA THR A 59 7.04 6.07 -8.32
C THR A 59 7.39 4.58 -8.18
N GLY A 60 6.72 3.69 -8.93
CA GLY A 60 6.92 2.25 -8.89
C GLY A 60 6.53 1.61 -7.56
N ARG A 61 5.69 2.29 -6.76
CA ARG A 61 5.25 1.86 -5.42
C ARG A 61 3.86 1.22 -5.41
N GLY A 62 3.25 0.96 -6.56
CA GLY A 62 1.96 0.26 -6.62
C GLY A 62 0.75 1.14 -6.29
N ILE A 63 0.91 2.47 -6.27
CA ILE A 63 -0.15 3.41 -5.91
C ILE A 63 -1.33 3.31 -6.89
N GLY A 64 -1.04 3.34 -8.19
CA GLY A 64 -2.06 3.24 -9.24
C GLY A 64 -2.87 1.94 -9.15
N PRO A 65 -2.22 0.76 -9.19
CA PRO A 65 -2.90 -0.52 -9.00
C PRO A 65 -3.72 -0.64 -7.71
N ALA A 66 -3.21 -0.15 -6.57
CA ALA A 66 -3.97 -0.18 -5.31
C ALA A 66 -5.25 0.67 -5.37
N TYR A 67 -5.22 1.83 -6.04
CA TYR A 67 -6.42 2.62 -6.29
C TYR A 67 -7.36 1.96 -7.32
N GLU A 68 -6.83 1.28 -8.32
CA GLU A 68 -7.63 0.50 -9.27
C GLU A 68 -8.44 -0.57 -8.53
N ASP A 69 -7.79 -1.33 -7.65
CA ASP A 69 -8.41 -2.39 -6.85
C ASP A 69 -9.44 -1.87 -5.86
N LYS A 70 -9.18 -0.69 -5.28
CA LYS A 70 -10.16 0.03 -4.46
C LYS A 70 -11.42 0.36 -5.25
N VAL A 71 -11.28 0.93 -6.45
CA VAL A 71 -12.42 1.33 -7.30
C VAL A 71 -13.15 0.10 -7.82
N ALA A 72 -12.43 -0.97 -8.16
CA ALA A 72 -12.97 -2.25 -8.58
C ALA A 72 -13.63 -3.05 -7.43
N ARG A 73 -13.52 -2.58 -6.18
CA ARG A 73 -14.05 -3.24 -4.97
C ARG A 73 -13.46 -4.64 -4.73
N ARG A 74 -12.21 -4.88 -5.15
CA ARG A 74 -11.49 -6.15 -4.96
C ARG A 74 -10.28 -6.04 -4.01
N GLY A 75 -9.81 -4.82 -3.73
CA GLY A 75 -8.65 -4.62 -2.86
C GLY A 75 -8.91 -4.97 -1.39
N ILE A 76 -7.85 -5.41 -0.71
CA ILE A 76 -7.83 -5.66 0.74
C ILE A 76 -7.71 -4.33 1.48
N ARG A 77 -8.40 -4.19 2.62
CA ARG A 77 -8.32 -3.04 3.51
C ARG A 77 -7.64 -3.39 4.84
N ILE A 78 -7.12 -2.37 5.54
CA ILE A 78 -6.43 -2.53 6.84
C ILE A 78 -7.28 -3.31 7.85
N GLY A 79 -8.58 -3.03 7.92
CA GLY A 79 -9.48 -3.74 8.85
C GLY A 79 -9.65 -5.23 8.55
N GLU A 80 -9.38 -5.66 7.32
CA GLU A 80 -9.49 -7.08 6.91
C GLU A 80 -8.21 -7.86 7.26
N LEU A 81 -7.09 -7.18 7.58
CA LEU A 81 -5.82 -7.83 7.92
C LEU A 81 -5.86 -8.62 9.23
N SER A 82 -6.83 -8.34 10.12
CA SER A 82 -7.06 -9.13 11.33
C SER A 82 -7.77 -10.45 11.07
N GLU A 83 -8.24 -10.69 9.83
CA GLU A 83 -8.97 -11.90 9.42
C GLU A 83 -8.24 -12.59 8.25
N PRO A 84 -7.22 -13.44 8.54
CA PRO A 84 -6.37 -14.04 7.52
C PRO A 84 -7.13 -14.88 6.48
N GLU A 85 -8.23 -15.53 6.87
CA GLU A 85 -9.03 -16.35 5.94
C GLU A 85 -9.71 -15.48 4.88
N LEU A 86 -10.27 -14.34 5.25
CA LEU A 86 -10.85 -13.38 4.30
C LEU A 86 -9.80 -12.82 3.34
N CYS A 87 -8.56 -12.66 3.81
CA CYS A 87 -7.45 -12.21 2.97
C CYS A 87 -6.99 -13.26 1.96
N LYS A 88 -7.10 -14.57 2.26
CA LYS A 88 -6.71 -15.65 1.33
C LYS A 88 -7.67 -15.81 0.17
N GLU A 89 -8.94 -15.49 0.38
CA GLU A 89 -9.99 -15.58 -0.65
C GLU A 89 -9.94 -14.42 -1.67
N ARG A 90 -9.16 -13.37 -1.40
CA ARG A 90 -9.00 -12.18 -2.24
C ARG A 90 -7.65 -12.07 -2.90
#